data_AF-A0A4S8P735-F1
#
_entry.id   AF-A0A4S8P735-F1
#
_cell.length_a   1.000
_cell.length_b   1.000
_cell.length_c   1.000
_cell.angle_alpha   90.00
_cell.angle_beta   90.00
_cell.angle_gamma   90.00
#
_symmetry.space_group_name_H-M   'P 1'
#
loop_
_entity.id
_entity.type
_entity.pdbx_description
1 polymer ?
#
loop_
_entity_poly.entity_id
_entity_poly.type
_entity_poly.pdbx_seq_one_letter_code
_entity_poly.pdbx_strand_id
1 'polypeptide(L)'
;MPPLPWLIEGPRSQRLFIVCPDAPVAQRAALAARLDDALAGFAEAPAGWFLSVERLGHWRLVIWMAVAMVAMPFATGNVVNGVAAGAILGLIAGGVFTGLSTYAAKAQARRRAGRDAEATIEALKPSVRPIPGGLEWGEAVIADDPSAEYEVHGLLWRMTFYGTPEGEEAANAMFQRWKQVDPKAAAEMEAEEAAEEAELRRLERGDS
;
A
#
# COMPACT_ATOMS: atom_id res chain seq x y z
N MET A 1 -9.92 -16.94 -14.74
CA MET A 1 -9.28 -17.98 -13.90
C MET A 1 -10.26 -18.42 -12.83
N PRO A 2 -10.35 -19.71 -12.46
CA PRO A 2 -11.12 -20.11 -11.28
C PRO A 2 -10.57 -19.41 -10.02
N PRO A 3 -11.42 -19.09 -9.03
CA PRO A 3 -10.97 -18.47 -7.79
C PRO A 3 -10.04 -19.41 -7.03
N LEU A 4 -8.85 -18.93 -6.65
CA LEU A 4 -7.86 -19.68 -5.89
C LEU A 4 -8.33 -19.79 -4.42
N PRO A 5 -8.51 -21.00 -3.85
CA PRO A 5 -9.16 -21.21 -2.55
C PRO A 5 -8.32 -20.73 -1.35
N TRP A 6 -7.07 -20.34 -1.57
CA TRP A 6 -6.13 -19.84 -0.58
C TRP A 6 -5.84 -18.34 -0.73
N LEU A 7 -6.40 -17.70 -1.75
CA LEU A 7 -6.35 -16.26 -1.97
C LEU A 7 -7.71 -15.66 -1.63
N ILE A 8 -7.75 -14.74 -0.67
CA ILE A 8 -8.99 -14.16 -0.17
C ILE A 8 -8.89 -12.65 -0.20
N GLU A 9 -9.80 -12.01 -0.92
CA GLU A 9 -9.93 -10.56 -0.91
C GLU A 9 -10.69 -10.09 0.34
N GLY A 10 -10.08 -9.17 1.09
CA GLY A 10 -10.71 -8.53 2.23
C GLY A 10 -11.79 -7.54 1.80
N PRO A 11 -13.07 -7.72 2.16
CA PRO A 11 -14.13 -6.79 1.76
C PRO A 11 -13.96 -5.38 2.36
N ARG A 12 -13.25 -5.22 3.48
CA ARG A 12 -13.05 -3.93 4.14
C ARG A 12 -11.75 -3.25 3.69
N SER A 13 -10.64 -3.97 3.70
CA SER A 13 -9.34 -3.40 3.31
C SER A 13 -9.10 -3.37 1.80
N GLN A 14 -9.90 -4.11 1.01
CA GLN A 14 -9.69 -4.33 -0.44
C GLN A 14 -8.30 -4.87 -0.76
N ARG A 15 -7.73 -5.64 0.18
CA ARG A 15 -6.41 -6.27 0.03
C ARG A 15 -6.57 -7.76 -0.21
N LEU A 16 -5.69 -8.31 -1.02
CA LEU A 16 -5.57 -9.75 -1.20
C LEU A 16 -4.73 -10.35 -0.07
N PHE A 17 -5.28 -11.38 0.56
CA PHE A 17 -4.63 -12.17 1.59
C PHE A 17 -4.31 -13.55 1.06
N ILE A 18 -3.10 -14.01 1.36
CA ILE A 18 -2.70 -15.39 1.19
C ILE A 18 -2.81 -16.09 2.54
N VAL A 19 -3.41 -17.28 2.54
CA VAL A 19 -3.56 -18.11 3.74
C VAL A 19 -2.47 -19.18 3.75
N CYS A 20 -2.00 -19.59 4.92
CA CYS A 20 -0.98 -20.63 5.05
C CYS A 20 -1.40 -21.94 4.34
N PRO A 21 -0.51 -22.61 3.58
CA PRO A 21 -0.79 -23.91 2.94
C PRO A 21 -1.37 -24.96 3.89
N ASP A 22 -0.84 -25.00 5.12
CA ASP A 22 -1.22 -25.97 6.14
C ASP A 22 -2.50 -25.60 6.90
N ALA A 23 -3.07 -24.41 6.64
CA ALA A 23 -4.28 -23.98 7.33
C ALA A 23 -5.50 -24.80 6.86
N PRO A 24 -6.32 -25.33 7.79
CA PRO A 24 -7.54 -26.05 7.45
C PRO A 24 -8.48 -25.21 6.58
N VAL A 25 -9.00 -25.80 5.49
CA VAL A 25 -9.87 -25.11 4.52
C VAL A 25 -11.05 -24.41 5.20
N ALA A 26 -11.66 -25.04 6.21
CA ALA A 26 -12.78 -24.50 6.96
C ALA A 26 -12.46 -23.21 7.74
N GLN A 27 -11.19 -22.93 8.02
CA GLN A 27 -10.76 -21.76 8.81
C GLN A 27 -10.23 -20.60 7.95
N ARG A 28 -9.92 -20.84 6.67
CA ARG A 28 -9.23 -19.86 5.81
C ARG A 28 -9.98 -18.53 5.70
N ALA A 29 -11.28 -18.58 5.42
CA ALA A 29 -12.13 -17.40 5.34
C ALA A 29 -12.22 -16.64 6.67
N ALA A 30 -12.30 -17.35 7.80
CA ALA A 30 -12.34 -16.74 9.12
C ALA A 30 -11.01 -16.06 9.49
N LEU A 31 -9.87 -16.67 9.13
CA LEU A 31 -8.55 -16.08 9.32
C LEU A 31 -8.38 -14.79 8.51
N ALA A 32 -8.72 -14.83 7.21
CA ALA A 32 -8.69 -13.66 6.35
C ALA A 32 -9.64 -12.56 6.83
N ALA A 33 -10.86 -12.89 7.25
CA ALA A 33 -11.79 -11.91 7.82
C ALA A 33 -11.26 -11.27 9.11
N ARG A 34 -10.64 -12.03 10.01
CA ARG A 34 -10.03 -11.49 11.23
C ARG A 34 -8.84 -10.58 10.94
N LEU A 35 -8.02 -10.91 9.94
CA LEU A 35 -6.92 -10.06 9.51
C LEU A 35 -7.44 -8.82 8.80
N ASP A 36 -8.43 -8.96 7.93
CA ASP A 36 -9.12 -7.85 7.26
C ASP A 36 -9.72 -6.88 8.27
N ASP A 37 -10.36 -7.39 9.31
CA ASP A 37 -10.92 -6.60 10.42
C ASP A 37 -9.82 -5.88 11.22
N ALA A 38 -8.71 -6.57 11.52
CA ALA A 38 -7.60 -5.97 12.24
C ALA A 38 -6.91 -4.88 11.40
N LEU A 39 -6.77 -5.08 10.10
CA LEU A 39 -6.25 -4.09 9.16
C LEU A 39 -7.26 -2.96 8.89
N ALA A 40 -8.55 -3.27 8.87
CA ALA A 40 -9.62 -2.30 8.80
C ALA A 40 -9.75 -1.50 10.10
N GLY A 41 -9.25 -2.01 11.23
CA GLY A 41 -9.03 -1.23 12.45
C GLY A 41 -8.07 -0.05 12.25
N PHE A 42 -7.10 -0.17 11.32
CA PHE A 42 -6.30 0.97 10.85
C PHE A 42 -7.05 1.88 9.87
N ALA A 43 -8.17 1.39 9.31
CA ALA A 43 -9.08 2.08 8.41
C ALA A 43 -10.44 2.41 9.07
N GLU A 44 -10.53 2.41 10.42
CA GLU A 44 -11.78 2.78 11.09
C GLU A 44 -12.22 4.15 10.60
N ALA A 45 -13.52 4.25 10.33
CA ALA A 45 -14.19 5.41 9.77
C ALA A 45 -13.55 6.69 10.33
N PRO A 46 -13.03 7.57 9.47
CA PRO A 46 -12.39 8.79 9.91
C PRO A 46 -13.27 9.43 10.98
N ALA A 47 -12.71 9.67 12.17
CA ALA A 47 -13.47 10.18 13.32
C ALA A 47 -14.44 11.26 12.83
N GLY A 48 -15.71 11.30 13.26
CA GLY A 48 -16.75 12.09 12.55
C GLY A 48 -16.40 13.57 12.25
N TRP A 49 -15.45 14.15 12.99
CA TRP A 49 -14.83 15.44 12.68
C TRP A 49 -14.03 15.44 11.35
N PHE A 50 -13.30 14.37 11.03
CA PHE A 50 -12.55 14.18 9.80
C PHE A 50 -13.46 14.01 8.58
N LEU A 51 -14.61 13.32 8.69
CA LEU A 51 -15.62 13.32 7.62
C LEU A 51 -16.13 14.74 7.32
N SER A 52 -16.30 15.56 8.36
CA SER A 52 -16.67 16.97 8.20
C SER A 52 -15.55 17.79 7.54
N VAL A 53 -14.29 17.48 7.86
CA VAL A 53 -13.10 18.08 7.24
C VAL A 53 -12.91 17.65 5.78
N GLU A 54 -13.17 16.39 5.46
CA GLU A 54 -13.04 15.80 4.13
C GLU A 54 -14.16 16.28 3.20
N ARG A 55 -15.39 16.47 3.73
CA ARG A 55 -16.49 17.13 3.01
C ARG A 55 -16.19 18.59 2.67
N LEU A 56 -15.37 19.26 3.48
CA LEU A 56 -14.82 20.59 3.17
C LEU A 56 -13.74 20.54 2.07
N GLY A 57 -13.23 19.35 1.72
CA GLY A 57 -12.54 19.01 0.47
C GLY A 57 -11.66 20.10 -0.15
N HIS A 58 -11.79 20.27 -1.47
CA HIS A 58 -11.10 21.29 -2.25
C HIS A 58 -11.44 22.73 -1.81
N TRP A 59 -12.62 22.94 -1.18
CA TRP A 59 -13.01 24.25 -0.66
C TRP A 59 -12.09 24.72 0.46
N ARG A 60 -11.51 23.81 1.24
CA ARG A 60 -10.57 24.17 2.31
C ARG A 60 -9.31 24.84 1.76
N LEU A 61 -8.78 24.33 0.65
CA LEU A 61 -7.64 24.92 -0.07
C LEU A 61 -7.98 26.32 -0.58
N VAL A 62 -9.19 26.48 -1.15
CA VAL A 62 -9.69 27.78 -1.61
C VAL A 62 -9.87 28.77 -0.46
N ILE A 63 -10.37 28.33 0.69
CA ILE A 63 -10.55 29.17 1.89
C ILE A 63 -9.19 29.63 2.43
N TRP A 64 -8.21 28.73 2.58
CA TRP A 64 -6.87 29.10 3.05
C TRP A 64 -6.15 30.04 2.08
N MET A 65 -6.29 29.80 0.79
CA MET A 65 -5.76 30.69 -0.25
C MET A 65 -6.41 32.08 -0.20
N ALA A 66 -7.73 32.15 -0.04
CA ALA A 66 -8.45 33.42 0.10
C ALA A 66 -8.05 34.18 1.37
N VAL A 67 -7.94 33.49 2.51
CA VAL A 67 -7.51 34.10 3.78
C VAL A 67 -6.09 34.65 3.66
N ALA A 68 -5.16 33.89 3.07
CA ALA A 68 -3.77 34.32 2.89
C ALA A 68 -3.64 35.49 1.89
N MET A 69 -4.40 35.46 0.79
CA MET A 69 -4.47 36.56 -0.19
C MET A 69 -5.01 37.87 0.41
N VAL A 70 -5.93 37.79 1.37
CA VAL A 70 -6.47 38.96 2.07
C VAL A 70 -5.53 39.45 3.16
N ALA A 71 -4.87 38.55 3.90
CA ALA A 71 -4.02 38.90 5.04
C ALA A 71 -2.65 39.48 4.61
N MET A 72 -2.02 38.95 3.56
CA MET A 72 -0.67 39.35 3.16
C MET A 72 -0.50 40.80 2.65
N PRO A 73 -1.49 41.41 1.97
CA PRO A 73 -1.45 42.85 1.65
C PRO A 73 -1.27 43.75 2.87
N PHE A 74 -1.85 43.40 4.02
CA PHE A 74 -1.70 44.17 5.27
C PHE A 74 -0.31 44.02 5.88
N ALA A 75 0.34 42.87 5.70
CA ALA A 75 1.68 42.61 6.21
C ALA A 75 2.79 43.21 5.33
N THR A 76 2.58 43.26 4.01
CA THR A 76 3.58 43.71 3.03
C THR A 76 3.44 45.19 2.65
N GLY A 77 2.29 45.81 2.93
CA GLY A 77 1.98 47.19 2.53
C GLY A 77 1.82 47.39 1.02
N ASN A 78 1.89 46.32 0.22
CA ASN A 78 1.75 46.33 -1.22
C ASN A 78 0.72 45.28 -1.65
N VAL A 79 -0.37 45.74 -2.26
CA VAL A 79 -1.50 44.89 -2.62
C VAL A 79 -1.11 43.81 -3.64
N VAL A 80 -0.32 44.14 -4.66
CA VAL A 80 0.04 43.19 -5.73
C VAL A 80 0.99 42.11 -5.19
N ASN A 81 2.04 42.52 -4.49
CA ASN A 81 3.00 41.57 -3.90
C ASN A 81 2.37 40.76 -2.76
N GLY A 82 1.49 41.37 -1.96
CA GLY A 82 0.76 40.71 -0.90
C GLY A 82 -0.20 39.64 -1.43
N VAL A 83 -0.93 39.93 -2.52
CA VAL A 83 -1.82 38.95 -3.15
C VAL A 83 -1.03 37.77 -3.73
N ALA A 84 0.05 38.03 -4.46
CA ALA A 84 0.88 36.98 -5.05
C ALA A 84 1.56 36.10 -3.98
N ALA A 85 2.14 36.71 -2.95
CA ALA A 85 2.74 35.99 -1.83
C ALA A 85 1.68 35.22 -1.01
N GLY A 86 0.48 35.80 -0.84
CA GLY A 86 -0.64 35.17 -0.16
C GLY A 86 -1.15 33.92 -0.87
N ALA A 87 -1.22 33.93 -2.21
CA ALA A 87 -1.62 32.75 -2.98
C ALA A 87 -0.63 31.58 -2.80
N ILE A 88 0.68 31.86 -2.89
CA ILE A 88 1.73 30.84 -2.71
C ILE A 88 1.73 30.32 -1.26
N LEU A 89 1.66 31.21 -0.27
CA LEU A 89 1.65 30.82 1.14
C LEU A 89 0.38 30.01 1.48
N GLY A 90 -0.77 30.37 0.92
CA GLY A 90 -2.03 29.67 1.10
C GLY A 90 -2.03 28.25 0.52
N LEU A 91 -1.38 28.05 -0.63
CA LEU A 91 -1.17 26.70 -1.20
C LEU A 91 -0.30 25.84 -0.30
N ILE A 92 0.84 26.37 0.16
CA ILE A 92 1.76 25.65 1.06
C ILE A 92 1.07 25.32 2.39
N ALA A 93 0.43 26.30 3.02
CA ALA A 93 -0.27 26.11 4.29
C ALA A 93 -1.45 25.12 4.14
N GLY A 94 -2.22 25.22 3.05
CA GLY A 94 -3.30 24.30 2.74
C GLY A 94 -2.82 22.86 2.56
N GLY A 95 -1.70 22.66 1.85
CA GLY A 95 -1.07 21.35 1.69
C GLY A 95 -0.56 20.76 3.01
N VAL A 96 0.20 21.55 3.78
CA VAL A 96 0.74 21.14 5.08
C VAL A 96 -0.38 20.79 6.06
N PHE A 97 -1.42 21.62 6.16
CA PHE A 97 -2.54 21.39 7.07
C PHE A 97 -3.37 20.18 6.67
N THR A 98 -3.49 19.90 5.38
CA THR A 98 -4.12 18.67 4.87
C THR A 98 -3.29 17.45 5.27
N GLY A 99 -1.98 17.46 5.02
CA GLY A 99 -1.07 16.39 5.46
C GLY A 99 -1.12 16.14 6.97
N LEU A 100 -1.11 17.21 7.79
CA LEU A 100 -1.22 17.11 9.24
C LEU A 100 -2.57 16.52 9.69
N SER A 101 -3.68 16.92 9.07
CA SER A 101 -4.99 16.36 9.44
C SER A 101 -5.11 14.87 9.10
N THR A 102 -4.57 14.44 7.96
CA THR A 102 -4.54 13.03 7.56
C THR A 102 -3.64 12.21 8.48
N TYR A 103 -2.49 12.76 8.87
CA TYR A 103 -1.60 12.14 9.85
C TYR A 103 -2.25 12.03 11.23
N ALA A 104 -2.91 13.09 11.71
CA ALA A 104 -3.62 13.09 12.99
C ALA A 104 -4.77 12.07 13.02
N ALA A 105 -5.54 11.94 11.94
CA ALA A 105 -6.59 10.94 11.82
C ALA A 105 -6.02 9.51 11.85
N LYS A 106 -4.95 9.24 11.10
CA LYS A 106 -4.25 7.94 11.14
C LYS A 106 -3.67 7.65 12.53
N ALA A 107 -3.10 8.64 13.20
CA ALA A 107 -2.56 8.49 14.55
C ALA A 107 -3.66 8.25 15.60
N GLN A 108 -4.82 8.90 15.44
CA GLN A 108 -5.97 8.71 16.32
C GLN A 108 -6.64 7.34 16.09
N ALA A 109 -6.73 6.89 14.84
CA ALA A 109 -7.18 5.54 14.49
C ALA A 109 -6.24 4.48 15.09
N ARG A 110 -4.92 4.65 14.96
CA ARG A 110 -3.93 3.76 15.62
C ARG A 110 -4.09 3.70 17.14
N ARG A 111 -4.38 4.85 17.79
CA ARG A 111 -4.60 4.89 19.25
C ARG A 111 -5.91 4.23 19.69
N ARG A 112 -6.95 4.22 18.85
CA ARG A 112 -8.24 3.57 19.13
C ARG A 112 -8.23 2.08 18.82
N ALA A 113 -7.59 1.68 17.72
CA ALA A 113 -7.38 0.28 17.34
C ALA A 113 -6.54 -0.49 18.38
N GLY A 114 -5.73 0.23 19.16
CA GLY A 114 -5.11 -0.29 20.38
C GLY A 114 -4.02 -1.34 20.15
N ARG A 115 -3.35 -1.70 21.24
CA ARG A 115 -2.34 -2.78 21.32
C ARG A 115 -2.91 -4.14 20.86
N ASP A 116 -4.23 -4.29 20.87
CA ASP A 116 -4.95 -5.51 20.52
C ASP A 116 -5.00 -5.77 19.01
N ALA A 117 -5.10 -4.75 18.16
CA ALA A 117 -5.07 -4.94 16.71
C ALA A 117 -3.68 -5.37 16.21
N GLU A 118 -2.62 -4.74 16.73
CA GLU A 118 -1.24 -5.11 16.42
C GLU A 118 -0.89 -6.51 16.95
N ALA A 119 -1.33 -6.84 18.18
CA ALA A 119 -1.23 -8.19 18.71
C ALA A 119 -2.03 -9.22 17.88
N THR A 120 -3.20 -8.84 17.37
CA THR A 120 -4.01 -9.69 16.49
C THR A 120 -3.32 -9.94 15.16
N ILE A 121 -2.76 -8.90 14.54
CA ILE A 121 -1.99 -9.04 13.30
C ILE A 121 -0.81 -9.97 13.54
N GLU A 122 -0.03 -9.74 14.60
CA GLU A 122 1.13 -10.57 14.92
C GLU A 122 0.74 -12.03 15.19
N ALA A 123 -0.36 -12.26 15.91
CA ALA A 123 -0.88 -13.59 16.17
C ALA A 123 -1.41 -14.30 14.91
N LEU A 124 -1.91 -13.55 13.93
CA LEU A 124 -2.44 -14.10 12.67
C LEU A 124 -1.38 -14.29 11.59
N LYS A 125 -0.25 -13.58 11.65
CA LYS A 125 0.85 -13.70 10.67
C LYS A 125 1.26 -15.15 10.33
N PRO A 126 1.33 -16.10 11.28
CA PRO A 126 1.68 -17.49 10.92
C PRO A 126 0.63 -18.20 10.07
N SER A 127 -0.60 -17.70 10.01
CA SER A 127 -1.75 -18.36 9.36
C SER A 127 -2.30 -17.61 8.16
N VAL A 128 -2.17 -16.28 8.12
CA VAL A 128 -2.65 -15.45 7.02
C VAL A 128 -1.82 -14.17 6.91
N ARG A 129 -1.52 -13.74 5.69
CA ARG A 129 -0.68 -12.57 5.42
C ARG A 129 -1.17 -11.81 4.18
N PRO A 130 -0.91 -10.50 4.09
CA PRO A 130 -1.05 -9.76 2.84
C PRO A 130 -0.06 -10.29 1.79
N ILE A 131 -0.47 -10.33 0.53
CA ILE A 131 0.42 -10.69 -0.58
C ILE A 131 1.32 -9.49 -0.96
N PRO A 132 2.67 -9.62 -0.96
CA PRO A 132 3.57 -8.48 -1.20
C PRO A 132 3.78 -8.15 -2.69
N GLY A 133 3.35 -9.00 -3.62
CA GLY A 133 3.59 -8.91 -5.06
C GLY A 133 3.72 -10.30 -5.70
N GLY A 134 3.95 -10.39 -7.00
CA GLY A 134 4.21 -11.66 -7.70
C GLY A 134 2.99 -12.58 -7.85
N LEU A 135 1.77 -12.09 -7.58
CA LEU A 135 0.54 -12.85 -7.80
C LEU A 135 0.36 -13.19 -9.29
N GLU A 136 0.64 -12.23 -10.18
CA GLU A 136 0.58 -12.46 -11.63
C GLU A 136 1.50 -13.61 -12.09
N TRP A 137 2.65 -13.79 -11.44
CA TRP A 137 3.56 -14.90 -11.72
C TRP A 137 2.92 -16.23 -11.32
N GLY A 138 2.29 -16.26 -10.14
CA GLY A 138 1.58 -17.43 -9.64
C GLY A 138 0.41 -17.80 -10.53
N GLU A 139 -0.38 -16.81 -10.93
CA GLU A 139 -1.52 -17.00 -11.83
C GLU A 139 -1.07 -17.51 -13.20
N ALA A 140 -0.02 -16.95 -13.78
CA ALA A 140 0.51 -17.42 -15.05
C ALA A 140 1.01 -18.88 -14.96
N VAL A 141 1.74 -19.24 -13.89
CA VAL A 141 2.23 -20.62 -13.70
C VAL A 141 1.08 -21.62 -13.49
N ILE A 142 0.06 -21.27 -12.71
CA ILE A 142 -1.11 -22.13 -12.50
C ILE A 142 -1.97 -22.24 -13.76
N ALA A 143 -2.04 -21.19 -14.58
CA ALA A 143 -2.76 -21.21 -15.84
C ALA A 143 -2.12 -22.17 -16.85
N ASP A 144 -0.78 -22.26 -16.87
CA ASP A 144 -0.03 -23.20 -17.70
C ASP A 144 -0.07 -24.64 -17.14
N ASP A 145 0.17 -24.81 -15.83
CA ASP A 145 0.10 -26.11 -15.14
C ASP A 145 -0.76 -26.03 -13.86
N PRO A 146 -2.05 -26.41 -13.93
CA PRO A 146 -2.94 -26.43 -12.77
C PRO A 146 -2.49 -27.40 -11.67
N SER A 147 -1.66 -28.41 -11.99
CA SER A 147 -1.17 -29.36 -10.98
C SER A 147 -0.12 -28.74 -10.06
N ALA A 148 0.50 -27.63 -10.48
CA ALA A 148 1.48 -26.88 -9.71
C ALA A 148 0.86 -25.99 -8.61
N GLU A 149 -0.48 -25.95 -8.47
CA GLU A 149 -1.18 -25.04 -7.55
C GLU A 149 -0.63 -25.08 -6.12
N TYR A 150 -0.44 -26.27 -5.55
CA TYR A 150 0.06 -26.43 -4.18
C TYR A 150 1.48 -25.88 -4.01
N GLU A 151 2.34 -26.09 -5.01
CA GLU A 151 3.71 -25.62 -4.96
C GLU A 151 3.79 -24.10 -5.11
N VAL A 152 3.04 -23.53 -6.07
CA VAL A 152 2.92 -22.08 -6.27
C VAL A 152 2.36 -21.42 -5.01
N HIS A 153 1.34 -22.02 -4.38
CA HIS A 153 0.81 -21.56 -3.10
C HIS A 153 1.90 -21.50 -2.02
N GLY A 154 2.71 -22.57 -1.89
CA GLY A 154 3.82 -22.62 -0.95
C GLY A 154 4.94 -21.60 -1.24
N LEU A 155 5.24 -21.33 -2.51
CA LEU A 155 6.20 -20.29 -2.91
C LEU A 155 5.68 -18.90 -2.59
N LEU A 156 4.48 -18.55 -3.02
CA LEU A 156 3.84 -17.26 -2.73
C LEU A 156 3.70 -17.02 -1.22
N TRP A 157 3.39 -18.06 -0.45
CA TRP A 157 3.35 -17.94 1.01
C TRP A 157 4.72 -17.61 1.59
N ARG A 158 5.78 -18.28 1.14
CA ARG A 158 7.15 -17.99 1.59
C ARG A 158 7.67 -16.64 1.13
N MET A 159 7.25 -16.14 -0.03
CA MET A 159 7.55 -14.77 -0.48
C MET A 159 7.05 -13.69 0.49
N THR A 160 6.04 -13.99 1.32
CA THR A 160 5.56 -13.05 2.35
C THR A 160 6.59 -12.78 3.47
N PHE A 161 7.63 -13.60 3.59
CA PHE A 161 8.72 -13.41 4.55
C PHE A 161 9.76 -12.43 4.00
N TYR A 162 9.30 -11.22 3.65
CA TYR A 162 10.14 -10.18 3.06
C TYR A 162 11.34 -9.83 3.96
N GLY A 163 12.52 -9.73 3.35
CA GLY A 163 13.77 -9.42 4.05
C GLY A 163 14.39 -10.60 4.80
N THR A 164 13.90 -11.82 4.59
CA THR A 164 14.57 -13.05 5.05
C THR A 164 15.15 -13.81 3.85
N PRO A 165 16.23 -14.61 4.05
CA PRO A 165 16.77 -15.46 3.00
C PRO A 165 15.72 -16.41 2.40
N GLU A 166 14.82 -16.95 3.24
CA GLU A 166 13.75 -17.84 2.79
C GLU A 166 12.77 -17.13 1.83
N GLY A 167 12.41 -15.88 2.13
CA GLY A 167 11.53 -15.09 1.27
C GLY A 167 12.18 -14.75 -0.07
N GLU A 168 13.46 -14.41 -0.06
CA GLU A 168 14.25 -14.14 -1.27
C GLU A 168 14.42 -15.38 -2.15
N GLU A 169 14.74 -16.53 -1.55
CA GLU A 169 14.83 -17.81 -2.25
C GLU A 169 13.49 -18.21 -2.87
N ALA A 170 12.39 -18.03 -2.14
CA ALA A 170 11.05 -18.31 -2.66
C ALA A 170 10.65 -17.35 -3.80
N ALA A 171 10.98 -16.06 -3.69
CA ALA A 171 10.73 -15.09 -4.74
C ALA A 171 11.49 -15.42 -6.02
N ASN A 172 12.78 -15.75 -5.92
CA ASN A 172 13.58 -16.17 -7.06
C ASN A 172 13.04 -17.49 -7.66
N ALA A 173 12.72 -18.48 -6.84
CA ALA A 173 12.16 -19.74 -7.34
C ALA A 173 10.81 -19.52 -8.07
N MET A 174 9.95 -18.65 -7.56
CA MET A 174 8.69 -18.27 -8.20
C MET A 174 8.94 -17.55 -9.53
N PHE A 175 9.88 -16.60 -9.56
CA PHE A 175 10.28 -15.88 -10.77
C PHE A 175 10.87 -16.82 -11.84
N GLN A 176 11.75 -17.74 -11.46
CA GLN A 176 12.32 -18.71 -12.41
C GLN A 176 11.25 -19.62 -13.02
N ARG A 177 10.22 -20.01 -12.25
CA ARG A 177 9.08 -20.76 -12.79
C ARG A 177 8.27 -19.93 -13.76
N TRP A 178 7.94 -18.69 -13.39
CA TRP A 178 7.22 -17.78 -14.25
C TRP A 178 7.96 -17.50 -15.57
N LYS A 179 9.29 -17.31 -15.51
CA LYS A 179 10.15 -17.14 -16.68
C LYS A 179 10.10 -18.31 -17.65
N GLN A 180 9.87 -19.54 -17.17
CA GLN A 180 9.70 -20.71 -18.05
C GLN A 180 8.37 -20.68 -18.81
N VAL A 181 7.34 -20.10 -18.20
CA VAL A 181 5.98 -19.99 -18.77
C VAL A 181 5.88 -18.78 -19.70
N ASP A 182 6.40 -17.63 -19.29
CA ASP A 182 6.41 -16.39 -20.08
C ASP A 182 7.82 -15.79 -20.18
N PRO A 183 8.70 -16.35 -21.03
CA PRO A 183 10.07 -15.88 -21.17
C PRO A 183 10.15 -14.49 -21.77
N LYS A 184 9.12 -14.05 -22.51
CA LYS A 184 9.10 -12.72 -23.13
C LYS A 184 8.81 -11.65 -22.08
N ALA A 185 7.77 -11.82 -21.28
CA ALA A 185 7.47 -10.89 -20.20
C ALA A 185 8.61 -10.83 -19.17
N ALA A 186 9.24 -11.97 -18.88
CA ALA A 186 10.42 -12.01 -18.02
C ALA A 186 11.61 -11.21 -18.58
N ALA A 187 11.88 -11.31 -19.89
CA ALA A 187 12.94 -10.53 -20.53
C ALA A 187 12.63 -9.01 -20.54
N GLU A 188 11.36 -8.63 -20.68
CA GLU A 188 10.94 -7.23 -20.58
C GLU A 188 11.14 -6.68 -19.16
N MET A 189 10.76 -7.44 -18.13
CA MET A 189 10.96 -7.09 -16.73
C MET A 189 12.45 -6.99 -16.35
N GLU A 190 13.28 -7.94 -16.78
CA GLU A 190 14.74 -7.91 -16.55
C GLU A 190 15.41 -6.69 -17.24
N ALA A 191 14.89 -6.28 -18.40
CA ALA A 191 15.39 -5.09 -19.09
C ALA A 191 15.00 -3.80 -18.37
N GLU A 192 13.79 -3.74 -17.79
CA GLU A 192 13.33 -2.61 -16.97
C GLU A 192 14.15 -2.49 -15.69
N GLU A 193 14.34 -3.58 -14.95
CA GLU A 193 15.15 -3.59 -13.72
C GLU A 193 16.61 -3.18 -14.00
N ALA A 194 17.21 -3.67 -15.09
CA ALA A 194 18.56 -3.26 -15.49
C ALA A 194 18.64 -1.77 -15.87
N ALA A 195 17.57 -1.19 -16.43
CA ALA A 195 17.50 0.23 -16.74
C ALA A 195 17.38 1.08 -15.46
N GLU A 196 16.55 0.67 -14.50
CA GLU A 196 16.41 1.31 -13.20
C GLU A 196 17.72 1.29 -12.40
N GLU A 197 18.42 0.14 -12.36
CA GLU A 197 19.73 0.04 -11.74
C GLU A 197 20.76 0.97 -12.39
N ALA A 198 20.76 1.06 -13.73
CA ALA A 198 21.66 1.94 -14.45
C ALA A 198 21.38 3.42 -14.14
N GLU A 199 20.11 3.80 -14.01
CA GLU A 199 19.70 5.13 -13.61
C GLU A 199 20.10 5.45 -12.16
N LEU A 200 19.85 4.54 -11.21
CA LEU A 200 20.29 4.70 -9.82
C LEU A 200 21.81 4.90 -9.73
N ARG A 201 22.59 4.07 -10.44
CA ARG A 201 24.06 4.22 -10.51
C ARG A 201 24.51 5.52 -11.19
N ARG A 202 23.70 6.09 -12.08
CA ARG A 202 23.96 7.42 -12.69
C ARG A 202 23.73 8.53 -11.64
N LEU A 203 22.61 8.47 -10.92
CA LEU A 203 22.26 9.42 -9.87
C LEU A 203 23.29 9.40 -8.72
N GLU A 204 23.75 8.22 -8.30
CA GLU A 204 24.78 8.07 -7.26
C GLU A 204 26.14 8.65 -7.68
N ARG A 205 26.45 8.66 -8.99
CA ARG A 205 27.68 9.26 -9.54
C ARG A 205 27.60 10.77 -9.72
N GLY A 206 26.41 11.37 -9.58
CA GLY A 206 26.21 12.80 -9.78
C GLY A 206 26.22 13.26 -11.24
N ASP A 207 26.13 12.33 -12.18
CA ASP A 207 26.03 12.61 -13.62
C ASP A 207 24.58 13.02 -13.93
N SER A 208 24.21 14.28 -13.63
CA SER A 208 22.87 14.84 -13.87
C SER A 208 22.81 15.61 -15.19
#